data_AF-X1QVW0-F1
#
_entry.id   AF-X1QVW0-F1
#
_cell.length_a   1.000
_cell.length_b   1.000
_cell.length_c   1.000
_cell.angle_alpha   90.00
_cell.angle_beta   90.00
_cell.angle_gamma   90.00
#
_symmetry.space_group_name_H-M   'P 1'
#
loop_
_entity.id
_entity.type
_entity.pdbx_description
1 polymer ?
#
loop_
_entity_poly.entity_id
_entity_poly.type
_entity_poly.pdbx_seq_one_letter_code
_entity_poly.pdbx_strand_id
1 'polypeptide(L)'
;GVMQSLGYMSKYKLRYYPLDWNLHEGAGDYLKDEIGKFAVEIREGIRPGDVVIFRFGRCESHAGIMVAQNLFVHCYLTAKYCKYGVLKNSIWVKRWTRTYRWRNEAIKKI
;
A
#
# COMPACT_ATOMS: atom_id res chain seq x y z
N GLY A 1 3.34 -2.31 -16.82
CA GLY A 1 2.18 -1.43 -16.52
C GLY A 1 2.40 -0.05 -17.10
N VAL A 2 1.37 0.80 -17.15
CA VAL A 2 1.41 2.13 -17.83
C VAL A 2 2.59 3.00 -17.37
N MET A 3 2.84 3.10 -16.07
CA MET A 3 3.97 3.89 -15.54
C MET A 3 5.34 3.38 -16.01
N GLN A 4 5.48 2.07 -16.18
CA GLN A 4 6.71 1.45 -16.66
C GLN A 4 6.93 1.70 -18.16
N SER A 5 5.86 1.62 -18.98
CA SER A 5 5.96 1.91 -20.42
C SER A 5 6.28 3.38 -20.70
N LEU A 6 5.89 4.27 -19.79
CA LEU A 6 6.23 5.70 -19.84
C LEU A 6 7.61 6.03 -19.26
N GLY A 7 8.37 5.05 -18.76
CA GLY A 7 9.72 5.25 -18.23
C GLY A 7 9.80 5.82 -16.81
N TYR A 8 8.66 6.04 -16.14
CA TYR A 8 8.61 6.56 -14.76
C TYR A 8 9.05 5.55 -13.70
N MET A 9 9.05 4.26 -14.04
CA MET A 9 9.45 3.19 -13.15
C MET A 9 10.34 2.20 -13.88
N SER A 10 11.38 1.70 -13.20
CA SER A 10 12.20 0.61 -13.71
C SER A 10 11.36 -0.65 -13.93
N LYS A 11 11.85 -1.55 -14.78
CA LYS A 11 11.22 -2.87 -14.94
C LYS A 11 11.31 -3.63 -13.63
N TYR A 12 10.16 -3.84 -13.00
CA TYR A 12 10.05 -4.62 -11.79
C TYR A 12 9.18 -5.85 -12.03
N LYS A 13 9.71 -7.03 -11.73
CA LYS A 13 8.95 -8.28 -11.78
C LYS A 13 8.44 -8.55 -10.37
N LEU A 14 7.12 -8.41 -10.20
CA LEU A 14 6.46 -8.73 -8.95
C LEU A 14 6.60 -10.24 -8.68
N ARG A 15 6.83 -10.60 -7.42
CA ARG A 15 6.78 -11.99 -6.99
C ARG A 15 5.38 -12.55 -7.28
N TYR A 16 5.30 -13.80 -7.73
CA TYR A 16 4.01 -14.48 -7.83
C TYR A 16 3.39 -14.63 -6.44
N TYR A 17 2.13 -14.23 -6.32
CA TYR A 17 1.28 -14.51 -5.18
C TYR A 17 -0.06 -15.06 -5.70
N PRO A 18 -0.62 -16.11 -5.09
CA PRO A 18 -1.92 -16.63 -5.48
C PRO A 18 -3.01 -15.63 -5.08
N LEU A 19 -4.11 -15.52 -5.82
CA LEU A 19 -5.16 -14.51 -5.57
C LEU A 19 -5.79 -14.62 -4.17
N ASP A 20 -5.88 -15.84 -3.65
CA ASP A 20 -6.41 -16.20 -2.34
C ASP A 20 -5.34 -16.21 -1.25
N TRP A 21 -4.11 -15.72 -1.51
CA TRP A 21 -3.03 -15.66 -0.52
C TRP A 21 -3.49 -15.04 0.80
N ASN A 22 -4.36 -14.04 0.75
CA ASN A 22 -4.90 -13.35 1.89
C ASN A 22 -5.86 -14.20 2.76
N LEU A 23 -6.27 -15.38 2.28
CA LEU A 23 -7.12 -16.34 2.98
C LEU A 23 -6.34 -17.44 3.71
N HIS A 24 -5.05 -17.62 3.39
CA HIS A 24 -4.23 -18.71 3.95
C HIS A 24 -3.49 -18.28 5.23
N GLU A 25 -3.53 -19.11 6.27
CA GLU A 25 -2.72 -18.90 7.48
C GLU A 25 -1.23 -18.99 7.15
N GLY A 26 -0.44 -18.03 7.64
CA GLY A 26 1.00 -18.00 7.40
C GLY A 26 1.42 -17.61 5.98
N ALA A 27 0.48 -17.19 5.11
CA ALA A 27 0.82 -16.45 3.90
C ALA A 27 1.39 -15.10 4.36
N GLY A 28 2.70 -15.08 4.52
CA GLY A 28 3.43 -14.07 5.29
C GLY A 28 3.25 -12.63 4.82
N ASP A 29 4.10 -11.77 5.33
CA ASP A 29 4.12 -10.33 5.12
C ASP A 29 4.41 -9.92 3.66
N TYR A 30 3.87 -10.60 2.62
CA TYR A 30 4.10 -10.34 1.19
C TYR A 30 4.01 -8.86 0.85
N LEU A 31 2.92 -8.20 1.27
CA LEU A 31 2.73 -6.78 1.02
C LEU A 31 3.83 -5.95 1.68
N LYS A 32 4.20 -6.28 2.92
CA LYS A 32 5.26 -5.61 3.67
C LYS A 32 6.65 -5.89 3.08
N ASP A 33 6.95 -7.11 2.66
CA ASP A 33 8.22 -7.50 2.04
C ASP A 33 8.39 -6.83 0.67
N GLU A 34 7.32 -6.77 -0.14
CA GLU A 34 7.33 -6.10 -1.44
C GLU A 34 7.48 -4.57 -1.28
N ILE A 35 6.76 -3.95 -0.35
CA ILE A 35 6.88 -2.52 -0.08
C ILE A 35 8.22 -2.16 0.56
N GLY A 36 8.72 -3.00 1.47
CA GLY A 36 9.98 -2.78 2.19
C GLY A 36 11.23 -2.71 1.31
N LYS A 37 11.16 -3.21 0.07
CA LYS A 37 12.19 -3.04 -0.95
C LYS A 37 12.37 -1.58 -1.39
N PHE A 38 11.29 -0.80 -1.35
CA PHE A 38 11.23 0.56 -1.90
C PHE A 38 10.96 1.64 -0.85
N ALA A 39 10.48 1.26 0.32
CA ALA A 39 10.02 2.17 1.33
C ALA A 39 10.58 1.83 2.72
N VAL A 40 10.45 2.77 3.64
CA VAL A 40 10.79 2.60 5.06
C VAL A 40 9.54 2.75 5.90
N GLU A 41 9.41 1.95 6.95
CA GLU A 41 8.29 2.07 7.88
C GLU A 41 8.44 3.35 8.70
N ILE A 42 7.36 4.11 8.85
CA ILE A 42 7.30 5.33 9.68
C ILE A 42 6.24 5.17 10.76
N ARG A 43 6.50 5.71 11.94
CA ARG A 43 5.59 5.65 13.09
C ARG A 43 4.79 6.93 13.30
N GLU A 44 5.33 8.07 12.87
CA GLU A 44 4.76 9.40 13.11
C GLU A 44 4.97 10.32 11.91
N GLY A 45 4.26 11.46 11.90
CA GLY A 45 4.44 12.49 10.86
C GLY A 45 3.98 12.03 9.47
N ILE A 46 2.84 11.35 9.41
CA ILE A 46 2.24 10.85 8.15
C ILE A 46 1.87 12.03 7.27
N ARG A 47 2.20 11.92 5.99
CA ARG A 47 2.02 12.98 5.00
C ARG A 47 1.50 12.43 3.67
N PRO A 48 1.04 13.30 2.76
CA PRO A 48 0.69 12.91 1.41
C PRO A 48 1.82 12.12 0.72
N GLY A 49 1.46 11.05 0.01
CA GLY A 49 2.38 10.13 -0.66
C GLY A 49 2.79 8.91 0.18
N ASP A 50 2.60 8.94 1.51
CA ASP A 50 2.85 7.76 2.35
C ASP A 50 1.83 6.65 2.06
N VAL A 51 2.26 5.40 2.24
CA VAL A 51 1.41 4.21 2.06
C VAL A 51 0.95 3.72 3.41
N VAL A 52 -0.37 3.59 3.58
CA VAL A 52 -0.99 3.00 4.78
C VAL A 52 -1.41 1.56 4.51
N ILE A 53 -1.10 0.67 5.45
CA ILE A 53 -1.36 -0.77 5.35
C ILE A 53 -2.46 -1.17 6.30
N PHE A 54 -3.37 -2.01 5.83
CA PHE A 54 -4.53 -2.46 6.59
C PHE A 54 -4.59 -3.99 6.64
N ARG A 55 -4.92 -4.50 7.82
CA ARG A 55 -5.21 -5.91 8.05
C ARG A 55 -6.70 -6.19 7.87
N PHE A 56 -7.00 -7.12 6.97
CA PHE A 56 -8.32 -7.70 6.81
C PHE A 56 -8.24 -9.20 7.11
N GLY A 57 -9.03 -9.66 8.08
CA GLY A 57 -8.90 -11.02 8.60
C GLY A 57 -7.58 -11.19 9.35
N ARG A 58 -6.77 -12.16 8.92
CA ARG A 58 -5.52 -12.55 9.62
C ARG A 58 -4.24 -11.97 8.98
N CYS A 59 -4.33 -11.29 7.83
CA CYS A 59 -3.16 -10.83 7.07
C CYS A 59 -3.25 -9.35 6.64
N GLU A 60 -2.09 -8.70 6.51
CA GLU A 60 -1.94 -7.37 5.92
C GLU A 60 -2.11 -7.46 4.40
N SER A 61 -3.34 -7.29 3.92
CA SER A 61 -3.71 -7.57 2.53
C SER A 61 -4.21 -6.37 1.74
N HIS A 62 -4.29 -5.20 2.37
CA HIS A 62 -4.83 -4.00 1.74
C HIS A 62 -3.96 -2.78 2.00
N ALA A 63 -3.83 -1.92 1.00
CA ALA A 63 -3.05 -0.68 1.09
C ALA A 63 -3.81 0.51 0.52
N GLY A 64 -3.41 1.71 0.95
CA GLY A 64 -3.84 2.98 0.39
C GLY A 64 -2.70 3.98 0.35
N ILE A 65 -2.82 5.00 -0.50
CA ILE A 65 -1.85 6.11 -0.59
C ILE A 65 -2.50 7.35 0.02
N MET A 66 -1.84 7.95 1.00
CA MET A 66 -2.26 9.21 1.62
C MET A 66 -2.27 10.33 0.59
N VAL A 67 -3.35 11.09 0.52
CA VAL A 67 -3.47 12.26 -0.37
C VAL A 67 -3.64 13.57 0.39
N ALA A 68 -4.13 13.51 1.63
CA ALA A 68 -4.20 14.62 2.56
C ALA A 68 -4.22 14.09 4.00
N GLN A 69 -4.29 14.98 5.00
CA GLN A 69 -4.43 14.57 6.39
C GLN A 69 -5.70 13.73 6.57
N ASN A 70 -5.55 12.52 7.12
CA ASN A 70 -6.63 11.55 7.30
C ASN A 70 -7.34 11.07 6.03
N LEU A 71 -6.90 11.44 4.83
CA LEU A 71 -7.53 11.08 3.56
C LEU A 71 -6.55 10.29 2.70
N PHE A 72 -7.00 9.16 2.19
CA PHE A 72 -6.22 8.29 1.31
C PHE A 72 -7.06 7.80 0.14
N VAL A 73 -6.38 7.34 -0.91
CA VAL A 73 -6.99 6.64 -2.04
C VAL A 73 -6.58 5.18 -2.04
N HIS A 74 -7.52 4.31 -2.39
CA HIS A 74 -7.30 2.87 -2.48
C HIS A 74 -8.30 2.26 -3.45
N CYS A 75 -8.04 1.05 -3.94
CA CYS A 75 -8.93 0.40 -4.90
C CYS A 75 -9.43 -0.91 -4.26
N TYR A 76 -10.76 -1.06 -4.20
CA TYR A 76 -11.40 -2.29 -3.72
C TYR A 76 -11.72 -3.19 -4.91
N LEU A 77 -11.43 -4.49 -4.79
CA LEU A 77 -11.70 -5.46 -5.85
C LEU A 77 -13.17 -5.42 -6.30
N THR A 78 -14.10 -5.33 -5.36
CA THR A 78 -15.55 -5.27 -5.62
C THR A 78 -16.01 -3.94 -6.20
N ALA A 79 -15.28 -2.85 -5.94
CA ALA A 79 -15.66 -1.53 -6.41
C ALA A 79 -15.34 -1.34 -7.90
N LYS A 80 -14.29 -1.98 -8.44
CA LYS A 80 -13.79 -1.77 -9.82
C LYS A 80 -13.32 -0.34 -10.15
N TYR A 81 -13.25 0.54 -9.16
CA TYR A 81 -12.67 1.88 -9.25
C TYR A 81 -11.97 2.23 -7.93
N CYS A 82 -11.12 3.25 -7.97
CA CYS A 82 -10.43 3.73 -6.78
C CYS A 82 -11.31 4.71 -5.99
N LYS A 83 -11.31 4.58 -4.67
CA LYS A 83 -12.15 5.30 -3.73
C LYS A 83 -11.30 6.11 -2.78
N TYR A 84 -11.91 7.18 -2.26
CA TYR A 84 -11.41 7.85 -1.08
C TYR A 84 -11.77 7.06 0.17
N GLY A 85 -10.83 6.95 1.09
CA GLY A 85 -11.02 6.47 2.45
C GLY A 85 -10.59 7.54 3.45
N VAL A 86 -11.29 7.57 4.58
CA VAL A 86 -10.94 8.44 5.72
C VAL A 86 -10.33 7.58 6.81
N LEU A 87 -9.16 7.92 7.34
CA LEU A 87 -8.53 7.20 8.45
C LEU A 87 -9.22 7.50 9.77
N LYS A 88 -9.29 8.77 10.16
CA LYS A 88 -9.81 9.20 11.46
C LYS A 88 -11.29 8.83 11.62
N ASN A 89 -11.65 8.34 12.81
CA ASN A 89 -13.03 7.99 13.19
C ASN A 89 -13.74 7.01 12.25
N SER A 90 -13.00 6.13 11.57
CA SER A 90 -13.57 5.18 10.62
C SER A 90 -13.19 3.74 10.94
N ILE A 91 -13.71 2.81 10.15
CA ILE A 91 -13.32 1.40 10.23
C ILE A 91 -11.86 1.15 9.85
N TRP A 92 -11.25 2.09 9.12
CA TRP A 92 -9.88 2.00 8.62
C TRP A 92 -8.85 2.14 9.72
N VAL A 93 -9.03 3.06 10.67
CA VAL A 93 -8.09 3.22 11.80
C VAL A 93 -7.97 1.93 12.62
N LYS A 94 -9.07 1.17 12.77
CA LYS A 94 -9.08 -0.09 13.51
C LYS A 94 -8.33 -1.22 12.79
N ARG A 95 -8.15 -1.10 11.47
CA ARG A 95 -7.47 -2.09 10.62
C ARG A 95 -6.05 -1.68 10.26
N TRP A 96 -5.71 -0.41 10.46
CA TRP A 96 -4.43 0.15 10.11
C TRP A 96 -3.34 -0.44 11.00
N THR A 97 -2.31 -1.00 10.38
CA THR A 97 -1.21 -1.66 11.10
C THR A 97 0.11 -0.95 10.92
N ARG A 98 0.41 -0.43 9.72
CA ARG A 98 1.71 0.14 9.37
C ARG A 98 1.57 1.30 8.39
N THR A 99 2.61 2.14 8.36
CA THR A 99 2.76 3.19 7.35
C THR A 99 4.16 3.15 6.77
N TYR A 100 4.26 3.34 5.47
CA TYR A 100 5.52 3.33 4.74
C TYR A 100 5.72 4.62 3.97
N ARG A 101 6.98 5.04 3.87
CA ARG A 101 7.40 6.18 3.07
C ARG A 101 8.43 5.75 2.04
N TRP A 102 8.19 6.08 0.78
CA TRP A 102 9.09 5.76 -0.33
C TRP A 102 10.49 6.33 -0.10
N ARG A 103 11.53 5.56 -0.43
CA ARG A 103 12.91 6.04 -0.48
C ARG A 103 13.07 6.97 -1.68
N ASN A 104 13.85 8.03 -1.55
CA ASN A 104 14.08 9.00 -2.63
C ASN A 104 14.64 8.35 -3.89
N GLU A 105 15.43 7.27 -3.76
CA GLU A 105 15.99 6.50 -4.88
C GLU A 105 14.93 5.73 -5.69
N ALA A 106 13.78 5.42 -5.09
CA ALA A 106 12.67 4.77 -5.78
C ALA A 106 11.87 5.74 -6.65
N ILE A 107 12.04 7.04 -6.45
CA ILE A 107 11.37 8.10 -7.22
C ILE A 107 12.40 8.69 -8.17
N LYS A 108 12.39 8.24 -9.43
CA LYS A 108 13.12 8.99 -10.47
C LYS A 108 12.49 10.38 -10.55
N LYS A 109 13.28 11.41 -10.24
CA LYS A 109 12.91 12.80 -10.56
C LYS A 109 12.64 12.85 -12.06
N ILE A 110 11.43 13.24 -12.40
CA ILE A 110 11.01 13.60 -13.76
C ILE A 110 11.52 15.01 -14.02
#